data_AF-A0A2E2YAF9-F1
#
_entry.id   AF-A0A2E2YAF9-F1
#
_cell.length_a   1.000
_cell.length_b   1.000
_cell.length_c   1.000
_cell.angle_alpha   90.00
_cell.angle_beta   90.00
_cell.angle_gamma   90.00
#
_symmetry.space_group_name_H-M   'P 1'
#
loop_
_entity.id
_entity.type
_entity.pdbx_description
1 polymer ?
#
loop_
_entity_poly.entity_id
_entity_poly.type
_entity_poly.pdbx_seq_one_letter_code
_entity_poly.pdbx_strand_id
1 'polypeptide(L)'
;MVKEWPDRAVAYGRVSTKKQEEGLDTQVFGITRLCETEGIKLIGPNFADTGFWENHPIPKKELDKAIDYPTVWCDFGVSGGTMDRPIFKAVLAYMEQEGIKDIIFYDPSRLSRNLVDAINFVEENIRGPLGINAHFVTMPDLDMEDPTQEMMFRMKSMMDDMERKQVKIKVTTAMERLREQEHEWVGRAPYGLYASKKGASEGEKGKLYYYQQELEIVIEILREYSRVNSYSGVATYLNNRGLTTRSGGTWYPQQVKRIVEHSVMDGELNGDHMFRFFPKDMQWSDEQ
;
A
#
# COMPACT_ATOMS: atom_id res chain seq x y z
N MET A 1 34.46 18.04 -12.14
CA MET A 1 34.76 18.47 -10.76
C MET A 1 34.31 17.35 -9.86
N VAL A 2 35.08 16.99 -8.83
CA VAL A 2 34.65 16.00 -7.83
C VAL A 2 33.62 16.70 -6.95
N LYS A 3 32.44 16.10 -6.76
CA LYS A 3 31.40 16.65 -5.88
C LYS A 3 31.93 16.69 -4.44
N GLU A 4 31.81 17.82 -3.77
CA GLU A 4 32.10 17.94 -2.34
C GLU A 4 30.87 17.52 -1.54
N TRP A 5 31.05 16.56 -0.64
CA TRP A 5 30.03 16.10 0.28
C TRP A 5 30.05 16.92 1.59
N PRO A 6 28.91 17.09 2.27
CA PRO A 6 28.83 17.87 3.50
C PRO A 6 29.44 17.12 4.69
N ASP A 7 29.94 17.85 5.69
CA ASP A 7 30.47 17.25 6.94
C ASP A 7 29.38 16.56 7.77
N ARG A 8 28.13 17.02 7.67
CA ARG A 8 26.97 16.48 8.41
C ARG A 8 25.69 16.57 7.58
N ALA A 9 24.84 15.54 7.67
CA ALA A 9 23.57 15.50 6.96
C ALA A 9 22.52 14.68 7.72
N VAL A 10 21.24 14.95 7.46
CA VAL A 10 20.14 14.07 7.85
C VAL A 10 19.91 13.03 6.75
N ALA A 11 19.51 11.81 7.10
CA ALA A 11 19.10 10.80 6.14
C ALA A 11 17.59 10.53 6.22
N TYR A 12 16.94 10.35 5.07
CA TYR A 12 15.52 9.99 5.01
C TYR A 12 15.28 8.75 4.13
N GLY A 13 14.63 7.75 4.71
CA GLY A 13 14.24 6.50 4.07
C GLY A 13 12.72 6.37 3.95
N ARG A 14 12.26 5.68 2.91
CA ARG A 14 10.81 5.48 2.72
C ARG A 14 10.48 4.17 2.02
N VAL A 15 9.41 3.53 2.50
CA VAL A 15 8.80 2.36 1.85
C VAL A 15 7.31 2.55 1.59
N SER A 16 6.78 1.85 0.59
CA SER A 16 5.36 1.90 0.24
C SER A 16 4.71 0.56 0.59
N THR A 17 3.92 0.54 1.66
CA THR A 17 3.17 -0.62 2.20
C THR A 17 4.01 -1.79 2.72
N LYS A 18 3.40 -2.54 3.66
CA LYS A 18 3.92 -3.61 4.53
C LYS A 18 4.83 -4.71 3.94
N LYS A 19 5.09 -4.77 2.62
CA LYS A 19 5.85 -5.86 1.96
C LYS A 19 7.30 -5.48 1.59
N GLN A 20 7.87 -4.43 2.19
CA GLN A 20 9.18 -3.90 1.81
C GLN A 20 10.09 -3.54 2.99
N GLU A 21 10.08 -4.29 4.10
CA GLU A 21 11.09 -4.09 5.17
C GLU A 21 12.52 -4.26 4.60
N GLU A 22 12.76 -5.26 3.73
CA GLU A 22 14.02 -5.42 2.99
C GLU A 22 14.41 -4.20 2.12
N GLY A 23 13.40 -3.47 1.64
CA GLY A 23 13.60 -2.28 0.82
C GLY A 23 14.10 -1.08 1.63
N LEU A 24 13.83 -1.03 2.95
CA LEU A 24 14.32 0.02 3.82
C LEU A 24 15.73 -0.28 4.32
N ASP A 25 16.01 -1.54 4.68
CA ASP A 25 17.35 -1.99 5.06
C ASP A 25 18.38 -1.68 3.97
N THR A 26 18.02 -1.94 2.70
CA THR A 26 18.88 -1.62 1.55
C THR A 26 19.14 -0.12 1.44
N GLN A 27 18.13 0.73 1.69
CA GLN A 27 18.28 2.17 1.67
C GLN A 27 19.20 2.66 2.78
N VAL A 28 18.97 2.19 4.02
CA VAL A 28 19.77 2.55 5.19
C VAL A 28 21.21 2.10 4.98
N PHE A 29 21.43 0.86 4.55
CA PHE A 29 22.76 0.35 4.23
C PHE A 29 23.48 1.21 3.18
N GLY A 30 22.81 1.54 2.07
CA GLY A 30 23.39 2.37 1.01
C GLY A 30 23.76 3.77 1.50
N ILE A 31 22.88 4.40 2.28
CA ILE A 31 23.13 5.73 2.85
C ILE A 31 24.28 5.69 3.86
N THR A 32 24.27 4.74 4.80
CA THR A 32 25.33 4.58 5.80
C THR A 32 26.68 4.32 5.12
N ARG A 33 26.71 3.45 4.10
CA ARG A 33 27.95 3.14 3.37
C ARG A 33 28.51 4.36 2.66
N LEU A 34 27.65 5.16 2.02
CA LEU A 34 28.06 6.42 1.39
C LEU A 34 28.66 7.36 2.43
N CYS A 35 27.98 7.54 3.56
CA CYS A 35 28.42 8.45 4.61
C CYS A 35 29.75 8.02 5.24
N GLU A 36 29.96 6.74 5.49
CA GLU A 36 31.24 6.20 5.95
C GLU A 36 32.37 6.43 4.95
N THR A 37 32.08 6.30 3.65
CA THR A 37 33.08 6.42 2.59
C THR A 37 33.51 7.86 2.38
N GLU A 38 32.55 8.78 2.42
CA GLU A 38 32.74 10.21 2.16
C GLU A 38 32.99 11.02 3.45
N GLY A 39 32.96 10.39 4.62
CA GLY A 39 33.22 11.04 5.91
C GLY A 39 32.05 11.91 6.44
N ILE A 40 30.83 11.64 6.01
CA ILE A 40 29.63 12.41 6.37
C ILE A 40 29.09 11.95 7.73
N LYS A 41 28.92 12.89 8.67
CA LYS A 41 28.26 12.59 9.95
C LYS A 41 26.73 12.57 9.79
N LEU A 42 26.13 11.40 9.90
CA LEU A 42 24.67 11.26 9.92
C LEU A 42 24.06 11.76 11.24
N ILE A 43 23.00 12.56 11.10
CA ILE A 43 22.19 13.06 12.21
C ILE A 43 20.84 12.35 12.17
N GLY A 44 20.72 11.33 13.01
CA GLY A 44 19.51 10.53 13.16
C GLY A 44 18.47 11.15 14.10
N PRO A 45 17.25 10.60 14.13
CA PRO A 45 16.20 11.04 15.04
C PRO A 45 16.55 10.78 16.52
N ASN A 46 16.35 11.78 17.37
CA ASN A 46 16.40 11.59 18.81
C ASN A 46 15.01 11.25 19.34
N PHE A 47 14.64 9.97 19.36
CA PHE A 47 13.34 9.52 19.89
C PHE A 47 13.18 9.71 21.40
N ALA A 48 14.26 10.01 22.14
CA ALA A 48 14.20 10.30 23.56
C ALA A 48 13.83 11.76 23.87
N ASP A 49 13.89 12.67 22.88
CA ASP A 49 13.47 14.07 23.03
C ASP A 49 11.95 14.18 22.99
N THR A 50 11.31 14.02 24.15
CA THR A 50 9.86 14.09 24.26
C THR A 50 9.31 15.47 23.86
N GLY A 51 10.07 16.55 24.05
CA GLY A 51 9.63 17.91 23.74
C GLY A 51 9.49 18.17 22.24
N PHE A 52 10.40 17.63 21.43
CA PHE A 52 10.29 17.72 19.97
C PHE A 52 9.08 16.94 19.45
N TRP A 53 8.91 15.69 19.90
CA TRP A 53 7.85 14.79 19.43
C TRP A 53 6.45 15.14 19.93
N GLU A 54 6.33 15.85 21.06
CA GLU A 54 5.06 16.42 21.52
C GLU A 54 4.49 17.45 20.51
N ASN A 55 5.38 18.22 19.87
CA ASN A 55 5.01 19.21 18.85
C ASN A 55 4.88 18.61 17.44
N HIS A 56 5.40 17.38 17.23
CA HIS A 56 5.45 16.71 15.93
C HIS A 56 4.92 15.28 16.06
N PRO A 57 3.60 15.10 16.33
CA PRO A 57 3.06 13.79 16.65
C PRO A 57 3.12 12.82 15.46
N ILE A 58 3.68 11.64 15.70
CA ILE A 58 3.68 10.52 14.75
C ILE A 58 2.68 9.46 15.21
N PRO A 59 1.95 8.79 14.31
CA PRO A 59 1.16 7.61 14.67
C PRO A 59 2.00 6.56 15.39
N LYS A 60 1.52 6.06 16.54
CA LYS A 60 2.25 5.08 17.37
C LYS A 60 2.84 3.89 16.59
N LYS A 61 2.08 3.36 15.62
CA LYS A 61 2.52 2.23 14.77
C LYS A 61 3.73 2.55 13.88
N GLU A 62 3.90 3.81 13.49
CA GLU A 62 5.06 4.24 12.70
C GLU A 62 6.24 4.52 13.63
N LEU A 63 6.00 5.16 14.78
CA LEU A 63 7.02 5.39 15.80
C LEU A 63 7.67 4.08 16.28
N ASP A 64 6.84 3.07 16.60
CA ASP A 64 7.31 1.76 17.07
C ASP A 64 8.27 1.09 16.06
N LYS A 65 8.12 1.37 14.76
CA LYS A 65 9.01 0.86 13.71
C LYS A 65 10.21 1.77 13.44
N ALA A 66 10.02 3.08 13.56
CA ALA A 66 11.08 4.05 13.29
C ALA A 66 12.23 3.97 14.31
N ILE A 67 11.92 3.55 15.55
CA ILE A 67 12.92 3.34 16.60
C ILE A 67 13.99 2.31 16.20
N ASP A 68 13.67 1.34 15.34
CA ASP A 68 14.62 0.35 14.86
C ASP A 68 15.67 0.92 13.88
N TYR A 69 15.48 2.17 13.42
CA TYR A 69 16.37 2.86 12.49
C TYR A 69 16.91 4.17 13.11
N PRO A 70 17.79 4.11 14.12
CA PRO A 70 18.22 5.29 14.87
C PRO A 70 19.10 6.26 14.06
N THR A 71 19.61 5.84 12.90
CA THR A 71 20.50 6.65 12.04
C THR A 71 19.77 7.34 10.89
N VAL A 72 18.54 6.94 10.57
CA VAL A 72 17.79 7.38 9.39
C VAL A 72 16.34 7.65 9.78
N TRP A 73 15.80 8.76 9.30
CA TRP A 73 14.38 9.07 9.50
C TRP A 73 13.54 8.28 8.50
N CYS A 74 12.74 7.33 8.99
CA CYS A 74 12.07 6.34 8.14
C CYS A 74 10.54 6.48 8.11
N ASP A 75 9.98 6.63 6.92
CA ASP A 75 8.53 6.65 6.68
C ASP A 75 8.05 5.27 6.16
N PHE A 76 7.17 4.63 6.92
CA PHE A 76 6.67 3.28 6.64
C PHE A 76 5.40 3.24 5.78
N GLY A 77 4.84 4.40 5.43
CA GLY A 77 3.65 4.54 4.61
C GLY A 77 2.43 3.79 5.13
N VAL A 78 1.49 4.49 5.78
CA VAL A 78 0.20 3.89 6.19
C VAL A 78 -0.57 3.33 4.98
N SER A 79 -1.03 2.09 5.08
CA SER A 79 -1.96 1.49 4.11
C SER A 79 -3.27 2.29 4.11
N GLY A 80 -3.57 3.00 3.01
CA GLY A 80 -4.78 3.83 2.94
C GLY A 80 -4.61 5.16 2.21
N GLY A 81 -3.43 5.50 1.70
CA GLY A 81 -3.26 6.66 0.82
C GLY A 81 -3.26 8.01 1.53
N THR A 82 -3.05 8.05 2.85
CA THR A 82 -2.83 9.31 3.55
C THR A 82 -1.62 10.01 2.93
N MET A 83 -1.86 11.19 2.34
CA MET A 83 -0.80 12.04 1.77
C MET A 83 0.04 12.72 2.85
N ASP A 84 -0.38 12.62 4.11
CA ASP A 84 0.29 13.26 5.24
C ASP A 84 1.53 12.46 5.62
N ARG A 85 2.70 13.10 5.55
CA ARG A 85 4.02 12.51 5.82
C ARG A 85 4.56 13.12 7.13
N PRO A 86 4.09 12.67 8.30
CA PRO A 86 4.42 13.30 9.58
C PRO A 86 5.92 13.24 9.89
N ILE A 87 6.57 12.12 9.60
CA ILE A 87 8.02 11.96 9.80
C ILE A 87 8.81 12.90 8.89
N PHE A 88 8.38 13.08 7.64
CA PHE A 88 9.06 13.99 6.72
C PHE A 88 8.93 15.45 7.18
N LYS A 89 7.75 15.86 7.65
CA LYS A 89 7.55 17.19 8.24
C LYS A 89 8.41 17.38 9.49
N ALA A 90 8.52 16.36 10.34
CA ALA A 90 9.39 16.38 11.50
C ALA A 90 10.87 16.53 11.10
N VAL A 91 11.34 15.83 10.07
CA VAL A 91 12.70 16.01 9.53
C VAL A 91 12.95 17.47 9.14
N LEU A 92 12.04 18.08 8.38
CA LEU A 92 12.20 19.46 7.93
C LEU A 92 12.28 20.44 9.11
N ALA A 93 11.40 20.29 10.11
CA ALA A 93 11.43 21.11 11.31
C ALA A 93 12.70 20.91 12.15
N TYR A 94 13.18 19.67 12.24
CA TYR A 94 14.43 19.35 12.93
C TYR A 94 15.64 19.97 12.23
N MET A 95 15.69 19.88 10.89
CA MET A 95 16.71 20.52 10.08
C MET A 95 16.72 22.04 10.26
N GLU A 96 15.55 22.67 10.33
CA GLU A 96 15.40 24.10 10.64
C GLU A 96 15.99 24.44 12.01
N GLN A 97 15.56 23.71 13.05
CA GLN A 97 15.95 23.93 14.44
C GLN A 97 17.46 23.77 14.65
N GLU A 98 18.07 22.77 14.04
CA GLU A 98 19.49 22.42 14.21
C GLU A 98 20.43 23.09 13.19
N GLY A 99 19.87 23.90 12.27
CA GLY A 99 20.62 24.57 11.21
C GLY A 99 21.33 23.58 10.28
N ILE A 100 20.65 22.48 9.93
CA ILE A 100 21.15 21.46 8.99
C ILE A 100 20.50 21.72 7.64
N LYS A 101 21.30 21.78 6.57
CA LYS A 101 20.79 22.02 5.21
C LYS A 101 20.82 20.78 4.34
N ASP A 102 21.68 19.82 4.65
CA ASP A 102 21.90 18.66 3.80
C ASP A 102 21.03 17.48 4.22
N ILE A 103 20.31 16.92 3.25
CA ILE A 103 19.52 15.70 3.41
C ILE A 103 19.91 14.67 2.35
N ILE A 104 20.08 13.41 2.78
CA ILE A 104 20.45 12.29 1.93
C ILE A 104 19.26 11.34 1.77
N PHE A 105 18.96 11.04 0.51
CA PHE A 105 18.00 10.02 0.10
C PHE A 105 18.75 8.87 -0.59
N TYR A 106 18.17 7.67 -0.59
CA TYR A 106 18.72 6.59 -1.40
C TYR A 106 18.54 6.86 -2.90
N ASP A 107 17.31 7.20 -3.31
CA ASP A 107 16.95 7.46 -4.71
C ASP A 107 15.88 8.59 -4.81
N PRO A 108 15.68 9.21 -5.99
CA PRO A 108 14.66 10.23 -6.22
C PRO A 108 13.22 9.83 -5.83
N SER A 109 12.87 8.55 -5.89
CA SER A 109 11.53 8.07 -5.53
C SER A 109 11.24 8.13 -4.03
N ARG A 110 12.26 8.30 -3.17
CA ARG A 110 12.08 8.52 -1.72
C ARG A 110 11.59 9.92 -1.39
N LEU A 111 11.97 10.88 -2.21
CA LEU A 111 11.53 12.25 -2.10
C LEU A 111 10.04 12.36 -2.42
N SER A 112 9.51 11.59 -3.38
CA SER A 112 8.09 11.66 -3.71
C SER A 112 7.49 10.42 -4.41
N ARG A 113 6.18 10.17 -4.17
CA ARG A 113 5.36 9.18 -4.88
C ARG A 113 4.86 9.66 -6.25
N ASN A 114 4.79 10.96 -6.49
CA ASN A 114 4.27 11.56 -7.73
C ASN A 114 5.17 12.74 -8.17
N LEU A 115 5.11 13.13 -9.44
CA LEU A 115 5.92 14.23 -9.95
C LEU A 115 5.66 15.57 -9.24
N VAL A 116 4.40 15.84 -8.86
CA VAL A 116 3.96 17.12 -8.29
C VAL A 116 4.63 17.37 -6.94
N ASP A 117 4.58 16.38 -6.05
CA ASP A 117 5.22 16.38 -4.75
C ASP A 117 6.76 16.52 -4.87
N ALA A 118 7.37 16.00 -5.95
CA ALA A 118 8.81 16.17 -6.20
C ALA A 118 9.15 17.62 -6.58
N ILE A 119 8.33 18.22 -7.45
CA ILE A 119 8.45 19.63 -7.82
C ILE A 119 8.23 20.53 -6.62
N ASN A 120 7.17 20.29 -5.84
CA ASN A 120 6.86 21.07 -4.64
C ASN A 120 8.02 21.02 -3.64
N PHE A 121 8.64 19.85 -3.45
CA PHE A 121 9.81 19.76 -2.59
C PHE A 121 10.96 20.67 -3.06
N VAL A 122 11.26 20.67 -4.36
CA VAL A 122 12.31 21.54 -4.93
C VAL A 122 11.97 23.00 -4.69
N GLU A 123 10.75 23.43 -4.99
CA GLU A 123 10.38 24.85 -4.85
C GLU A 123 10.28 25.30 -3.37
N GLU A 124 9.71 24.47 -2.50
CA GLU A 124 9.42 24.84 -1.11
C GLU A 124 10.61 24.63 -0.16
N ASN A 125 11.48 23.65 -0.43
CA ASN A 125 12.51 23.21 0.53
C ASN A 125 13.92 23.50 0.01
N ILE A 126 14.20 23.21 -1.27
CA ILE A 126 15.51 23.54 -1.87
C ILE A 126 15.62 25.04 -2.12
N ARG A 127 14.61 25.62 -2.80
CA ARG A 127 14.57 27.05 -3.14
C ARG A 127 13.87 27.91 -2.09
N GLY A 128 13.23 27.29 -1.12
CA GLY A 128 12.55 27.99 -0.03
C GLY A 128 13.51 28.55 1.02
N PRO A 129 12.97 29.17 2.08
CA PRO A 129 13.75 29.85 3.11
C PRO A 129 14.70 28.92 3.89
N LEU A 130 14.41 27.62 3.92
CA LEU A 130 15.26 26.58 4.51
C LEU A 130 16.56 26.35 3.73
N GLY A 131 16.55 26.48 2.40
CA GLY A 131 17.71 26.29 1.54
C GLY A 131 18.33 24.89 1.66
N ILE A 132 17.51 23.85 1.50
CA ILE A 132 17.92 22.45 1.68
C ILE A 132 18.68 21.92 0.45
N ASN A 133 19.79 21.24 0.68
CA ASN A 133 20.53 20.51 -0.33
C ASN A 133 20.12 19.03 -0.30
N ALA A 134 19.55 18.54 -1.41
CA ALA A 134 19.14 17.15 -1.54
C ALA A 134 20.20 16.33 -2.27
N HIS A 135 20.65 15.25 -1.62
CA HIS A 135 21.63 14.32 -2.16
C HIS A 135 21.04 12.92 -2.34
N PHE A 136 21.53 12.18 -3.34
CA PHE A 136 21.00 10.86 -3.69
C PHE A 136 22.12 9.83 -3.81
N VAL A 137 21.97 8.67 -3.14
CA VAL A 137 22.94 7.56 -3.25
C VAL A 137 23.02 7.02 -4.69
N THR A 138 21.88 6.88 -5.37
CA THR A 138 21.85 6.35 -6.76
C THR A 138 22.26 7.38 -7.82
N MET A 139 22.33 8.66 -7.46
CA MET A 139 22.71 9.75 -8.36
C MET A 139 23.67 10.69 -7.63
N PRO A 140 24.89 10.22 -7.30
CA PRO A 140 25.82 10.96 -6.46
C PRO A 140 26.18 12.30 -7.08
N ASP A 141 26.36 12.36 -8.40
CA ASP A 141 26.76 13.58 -9.13
C ASP A 141 25.62 14.59 -9.33
N LEU A 142 24.39 14.28 -8.90
CA LEU A 142 23.26 15.19 -9.10
C LEU A 142 23.44 16.48 -8.29
N ASP A 143 23.35 17.59 -9.01
CA ASP A 143 23.30 18.95 -8.50
C ASP A 143 21.97 19.59 -8.90
N MET A 144 21.18 20.01 -7.92
CA MET A 144 19.88 20.63 -8.14
C MET A 144 19.97 22.14 -8.43
N GLU A 145 21.15 22.74 -8.27
CA GLU A 145 21.42 24.12 -8.67
C GLU A 145 21.77 24.24 -10.16
N ASP A 146 22.30 23.16 -10.77
CA ASP A 146 22.53 23.10 -12.21
C ASP A 146 21.20 22.89 -12.98
N PRO A 147 20.78 23.82 -13.85
CA PRO A 147 19.49 23.71 -14.54
C PRO A 147 19.36 22.49 -15.45
N THR A 148 20.48 21.98 -15.99
CA THR A 148 20.48 20.81 -16.87
C THR A 148 20.25 19.55 -16.06
N GLN A 149 20.95 19.43 -14.93
CA GLN A 149 20.81 18.30 -14.01
C GLN A 149 19.44 18.29 -13.32
N GLU A 150 18.93 19.46 -12.92
CA GLU A 150 17.57 19.60 -12.41
C GLU A 150 16.53 19.14 -13.46
N MET A 151 16.68 19.55 -14.72
CA MET A 151 15.81 19.09 -15.81
C MET A 151 15.85 17.58 -15.97
N MET A 152 17.05 16.98 -15.93
CA MET A 152 17.23 15.52 -15.99
C MET A 152 16.54 14.82 -14.81
N PHE A 153 16.64 15.36 -13.60
CA PHE A 153 15.93 14.87 -12.43
C PHE A 153 14.41 14.92 -12.62
N ARG A 154 13.88 16.05 -13.12
CA ARG A 154 12.44 16.21 -13.40
C ARG A 154 11.97 15.21 -14.45
N MET A 155 12.72 15.03 -15.54
CA MET A 155 12.42 14.04 -16.59
C MET A 155 12.45 12.60 -16.07
N LYS A 156 13.45 12.25 -15.26
CA LYS A 156 13.53 10.92 -14.63
C LYS A 156 12.34 10.67 -13.72
N SER A 157 11.98 11.65 -12.90
CA SER A 157 10.80 11.58 -12.04
C SER A 157 9.49 11.39 -12.83
N MET A 158 9.37 12.04 -13.99
CA MET A 158 8.24 11.84 -14.92
C MET A 158 8.20 10.41 -15.48
N MET A 159 9.35 9.88 -15.92
CA MET A 159 9.46 8.53 -16.46
C MET A 159 9.09 7.48 -15.41
N ASP A 160 9.59 7.61 -14.18
CA ASP A 160 9.30 6.67 -13.10
C ASP A 160 7.81 6.67 -12.72
N ASP A 161 7.17 7.85 -12.71
CA ASP A 161 5.72 7.96 -12.50
C ASP A 161 4.92 7.29 -13.64
N MET A 162 5.37 7.49 -14.89
CA MET A 162 4.78 6.86 -16.06
C MET A 162 4.90 5.33 -16.01
N GLU A 163 6.08 4.79 -15.67
CA GLU A 163 6.30 3.34 -15.54
C GLU A 163 5.39 2.72 -14.48
N ARG A 164 5.27 3.36 -13.30
CA ARG A 164 4.34 2.91 -12.25
C ARG A 164 2.90 2.86 -12.74
N LYS A 165 2.44 3.90 -13.44
CA LYS A 165 1.09 3.96 -14.02
C LYS A 165 0.89 2.92 -15.11
N GLN A 166 1.88 2.70 -15.97
CA GLN A 166 1.83 1.68 -17.01
C GLN A 166 1.74 0.26 -16.45
N VAL A 167 2.47 -0.06 -15.38
CA VAL A 167 2.35 -1.36 -14.70
C VAL A 167 0.92 -1.55 -14.20
N LYS A 168 0.32 -0.54 -13.56
CA LYS A 168 -1.08 -0.61 -13.12
C LYS A 168 -2.03 -0.86 -14.30
N ILE A 169 -1.87 -0.14 -15.41
CA ILE A 169 -2.67 -0.35 -16.62
C ILE A 169 -2.50 -1.78 -17.14
N LYS A 170 -1.27 -2.27 -17.30
CA LYS A 170 -0.99 -3.63 -17.77
C LYS A 170 -1.64 -4.70 -16.89
N VAL A 171 -1.57 -4.54 -15.57
CA VAL A 171 -2.21 -5.46 -14.62
C VAL A 171 -3.72 -5.42 -14.80
N THR A 172 -4.34 -4.23 -14.80
CA THR A 172 -5.79 -4.10 -14.99
C THR A 172 -6.26 -4.68 -16.32
N THR A 173 -5.59 -4.34 -17.43
CA THR A 173 -5.91 -4.87 -18.77
C THR A 173 -5.71 -6.38 -18.85
N ALA A 174 -4.69 -6.94 -18.19
CA ALA A 174 -4.53 -8.39 -18.12
C ALA A 174 -5.68 -9.05 -17.34
N MET A 175 -6.13 -8.43 -16.24
CA MET A 175 -7.30 -8.92 -15.48
C MET A 175 -8.59 -8.84 -16.29
N GLU A 176 -8.80 -7.76 -17.04
CA GLU A 176 -9.94 -7.58 -17.94
C GLU A 176 -9.94 -8.65 -19.04
N ARG A 177 -8.79 -8.88 -19.70
CA ARG A 177 -8.66 -9.93 -20.72
C ARG A 177 -8.96 -11.32 -20.17
N LEU A 178 -8.43 -11.67 -18.99
CA LEU A 178 -8.71 -12.96 -18.36
C LEU A 178 -10.20 -13.15 -18.06
N ARG A 179 -10.90 -12.08 -17.69
CA ARG A 179 -12.36 -12.11 -17.42
C ARG A 179 -13.19 -12.20 -18.70
N GLU A 180 -12.88 -11.37 -19.70
CA GLU A 180 -13.70 -11.20 -20.89
C GLU A 180 -13.43 -12.27 -21.96
N GLN A 181 -12.18 -12.72 -22.11
CA GLN A 181 -11.77 -13.60 -23.21
C GLN A 181 -11.56 -15.04 -22.76
N GLU A 182 -10.98 -15.26 -21.57
CA GLU A 182 -10.65 -16.60 -21.07
C GLU A 182 -11.70 -17.13 -20.07
N HIS A 183 -12.70 -16.32 -19.71
CA HIS A 183 -13.70 -16.62 -18.67
C HIS A 183 -13.06 -17.15 -17.36
N GLU A 184 -11.85 -16.69 -17.05
CA GLU A 184 -11.13 -17.05 -15.83
C GLU A 184 -11.43 -16.00 -14.73
N TRP A 185 -11.77 -16.48 -13.53
CA TRP A 185 -11.82 -15.62 -12.36
C TRP A 185 -10.41 -15.28 -11.91
N VAL A 186 -10.20 -14.02 -11.52
CA VAL A 186 -8.91 -13.57 -11.00
C VAL A 186 -9.09 -12.90 -9.65
N GLY A 187 -8.39 -13.45 -8.65
CA GLY A 187 -8.44 -13.04 -7.26
C GLY A 187 -9.17 -14.06 -6.39
N ARG A 188 -9.36 -13.74 -5.11
CA ARG A 188 -10.00 -14.65 -4.17
C ARG A 188 -11.41 -15.05 -4.67
N ALA A 189 -11.65 -16.34 -4.83
CA ALA A 189 -12.96 -16.85 -5.22
C ALA A 189 -14.04 -16.44 -4.19
N PRO A 190 -15.27 -16.08 -4.64
CA PRO A 190 -16.39 -15.81 -3.73
C PRO A 190 -16.67 -16.99 -2.79
N TYR A 191 -17.24 -16.72 -1.61
CA TYR A 191 -17.65 -17.77 -0.66
C TYR A 191 -18.73 -18.66 -1.30
N GLY A 192 -18.63 -19.99 -1.21
CA GLY A 192 -19.48 -20.92 -1.98
C GLY A 192 -18.88 -21.41 -3.31
N LEU A 193 -17.72 -20.88 -3.71
CA LEU A 193 -17.01 -21.23 -4.94
C LEU A 193 -15.52 -21.53 -4.73
N TYR A 194 -14.93 -22.31 -5.62
CA TYR A 194 -13.48 -22.46 -5.77
C TYR A 194 -13.04 -22.27 -7.23
N ALA A 195 -11.81 -21.80 -7.44
CA ALA A 195 -11.21 -21.69 -8.78
C ALA A 195 -10.38 -22.94 -9.12
N SER A 196 -10.46 -23.46 -10.36
CA SER A 196 -9.92 -24.77 -10.74
C SER A 196 -8.40 -24.92 -10.84
N LYS A 197 -7.63 -23.83 -10.88
CA LYS A 197 -6.19 -23.95 -11.19
C LYS A 197 -5.39 -24.31 -9.93
N LYS A 198 -4.86 -25.55 -9.91
CA LYS A 198 -3.86 -26.05 -8.94
C LYS A 198 -2.46 -25.66 -9.44
N GLY A 199 -1.71 -24.83 -8.71
CA GLY A 199 -0.29 -24.57 -9.03
C GLY A 199 0.29 -23.21 -8.63
N ALA A 200 -0.53 -22.21 -8.33
CA ALA A 200 -0.10 -20.99 -7.62
C ALA A 200 -1.15 -20.74 -6.56
N SER A 201 -0.83 -21.04 -5.28
CA SER A 201 -1.72 -20.93 -4.11
C SER A 201 -3.18 -21.32 -4.40
N GLU A 202 -3.53 -22.59 -4.21
CA GLU A 202 -4.86 -23.17 -4.49
C GLU A 202 -6.03 -22.16 -4.37
N GLY A 203 -6.75 -21.94 -5.48
CA GLY A 203 -8.07 -21.29 -5.47
C GLY A 203 -8.16 -19.78 -5.79
N GLU A 204 -7.08 -19.13 -6.25
CA GLU A 204 -7.10 -17.69 -6.54
C GLU A 204 -7.25 -17.31 -8.03
N LYS A 205 -7.11 -18.26 -8.96
CA LYS A 205 -7.26 -18.00 -10.41
C LYS A 205 -7.83 -19.20 -11.15
N GLY A 206 -8.65 -18.96 -12.17
CA GLY A 206 -9.20 -19.99 -13.07
C GLY A 206 -10.73 -20.02 -13.11
N LYS A 207 -11.29 -21.03 -13.78
CA LYS A 207 -12.75 -21.24 -13.86
C LYS A 207 -13.33 -21.52 -12.47
N LEU A 208 -14.51 -20.97 -12.18
CA LEU A 208 -15.18 -21.13 -10.89
C LEU A 208 -16.09 -22.36 -10.86
N TYR A 209 -16.06 -23.08 -9.75
CA TYR A 209 -16.86 -24.27 -9.49
C TYR A 209 -17.47 -24.19 -8.10
N TYR A 210 -18.64 -24.82 -7.94
CA TYR A 210 -19.35 -24.85 -6.67
C TYR A 210 -18.59 -25.62 -5.60
N TYR A 211 -18.46 -24.99 -4.42
CA TYR A 211 -17.97 -25.67 -3.23
C TYR A 211 -19.15 -25.99 -2.30
N GLN A 212 -19.61 -27.23 -2.36
CA GLN A 212 -20.87 -27.68 -1.75
C GLN A 212 -21.00 -27.33 -0.25
N GLN A 213 -19.94 -27.56 0.54
CA GLN A 213 -19.96 -27.29 1.98
C GLN A 213 -20.22 -25.81 2.30
N GLU A 214 -19.65 -24.90 1.50
CA GLU A 214 -19.87 -23.47 1.68
C GLU A 214 -21.20 -23.01 1.08
N LEU A 215 -21.69 -23.66 0.03
CA LEU A 215 -23.02 -23.37 -0.51
C LEU A 215 -24.13 -23.63 0.50
N GLU A 216 -24.02 -24.70 1.29
CA GLU A 216 -24.98 -24.99 2.37
C GLU A 216 -25.04 -23.83 3.37
N ILE A 217 -23.88 -23.27 3.72
CA ILE A 217 -23.78 -22.11 4.61
C ILE A 217 -24.32 -20.84 3.94
N VAL A 218 -24.10 -20.65 2.63
CA VAL A 218 -24.69 -19.55 1.86
C VAL A 218 -26.22 -19.60 1.88
N ILE A 219 -26.81 -20.79 1.67
CA ILE A 219 -28.26 -20.98 1.73
C ILE A 219 -28.77 -20.63 3.14
N GLU A 220 -28.05 -21.07 4.18
CA GLU A 220 -28.38 -20.76 5.56
C GLU A 220 -28.32 -19.24 5.85
N ILE A 221 -27.30 -18.56 5.36
CA ILE A 221 -27.15 -17.10 5.44
C ILE A 221 -28.35 -16.38 4.84
N LEU A 222 -28.73 -16.77 3.62
CA LEU A 222 -29.81 -16.13 2.88
C LEU A 222 -31.17 -16.35 3.56
N ARG A 223 -31.44 -17.58 4.01
CA ARG A 223 -32.66 -17.89 4.77
C ARG A 223 -32.76 -17.10 6.05
N GLU A 224 -31.69 -17.06 6.83
CA GLU A 224 -31.71 -16.32 8.09
C GLU A 224 -31.84 -14.82 7.83
N TYR A 225 -31.15 -14.28 6.81
CA TYR A 225 -31.28 -12.89 6.42
C TYR A 225 -32.72 -12.51 6.05
N SER A 226 -33.42 -13.36 5.28
CA SER A 226 -34.84 -13.16 4.96
C SER A 226 -35.73 -13.06 6.20
N ARG A 227 -35.36 -13.74 7.30
CA ARG A 227 -36.14 -13.74 8.56
C ARG A 227 -35.85 -12.54 9.43
N VAL A 228 -34.57 -12.19 9.61
CA VAL A 228 -34.15 -11.17 10.59
C VAL A 228 -33.82 -9.81 9.96
N ASN A 229 -33.64 -9.76 8.64
CA ASN A 229 -33.26 -8.58 7.85
C ASN A 229 -32.09 -7.79 8.46
N SER A 230 -31.08 -8.50 8.98
CA SER A 230 -29.98 -7.91 9.73
C SER A 230 -28.69 -8.70 9.54
N TYR A 231 -27.67 -8.06 8.95
CA TYR A 231 -26.35 -8.66 8.75
C TYR A 231 -25.69 -9.07 10.07
N SER A 232 -25.85 -8.26 11.11
CA SER A 232 -25.32 -8.56 12.45
C SER A 232 -26.08 -9.69 13.13
N GLY A 233 -27.41 -9.76 12.92
CA GLY A 233 -28.23 -10.85 13.41
C GLY A 233 -27.79 -12.19 12.81
N VAL A 234 -27.63 -12.24 11.49
CA VAL A 234 -27.15 -13.43 10.77
C VAL A 234 -25.73 -13.82 11.20
N ALA A 235 -24.80 -12.87 11.32
CA ALA A 235 -23.45 -13.18 11.78
C ALA A 235 -23.44 -13.80 13.19
N THR A 236 -24.25 -13.26 14.10
CA THR A 236 -24.43 -13.80 15.46
C THR A 236 -25.02 -15.19 15.42
N TYR A 237 -26.05 -15.41 14.60
CA TYR A 237 -26.67 -16.71 14.39
C TYR A 237 -25.67 -17.78 13.93
N LEU A 238 -24.86 -17.49 12.90
CA LEU A 238 -23.85 -18.43 12.38
C LEU A 238 -22.79 -18.77 13.43
N ASN A 239 -22.31 -17.76 14.16
CA ASN A 239 -21.29 -17.95 15.21
C ASN A 239 -21.83 -18.79 16.38
N ASN A 240 -23.08 -18.56 16.80
CA ASN A 240 -23.73 -19.34 17.86
C ASN A 240 -23.93 -20.81 17.46
N ARG A 241 -24.06 -21.09 16.16
CA ARG A 241 -24.15 -22.45 15.61
C ARG A 241 -22.78 -23.10 15.38
N GLY A 242 -21.68 -22.41 15.68
CA GLY A 242 -20.32 -22.92 15.49
C GLY A 242 -19.89 -22.99 14.02
N LEU A 243 -20.59 -22.31 13.10
CA LEU A 243 -20.21 -22.27 11.70
C LEU A 243 -19.05 -21.30 11.49
N THR A 244 -18.08 -21.69 10.67
CA THR A 244 -16.87 -20.90 10.43
C THR A 244 -16.74 -20.46 8.98
N THR A 245 -16.04 -19.35 8.78
CA THR A 245 -15.65 -18.87 7.44
C THR A 245 -14.63 -19.82 6.78
N ARG A 246 -14.31 -19.59 5.49
CA ARG A 246 -13.36 -20.41 4.71
C ARG A 246 -11.99 -20.58 5.40
N SER A 247 -11.57 -19.58 6.17
CA SER A 247 -10.31 -19.57 6.91
C SER A 247 -10.44 -20.07 8.36
N GLY A 248 -11.58 -20.68 8.73
CA GLY A 248 -11.85 -21.18 10.09
C GLY A 248 -12.17 -20.09 11.12
N GLY A 249 -12.33 -18.83 10.70
CA GLY A 249 -12.62 -17.70 11.59
C GLY A 249 -14.11 -17.46 11.80
N THR A 250 -14.43 -16.55 12.74
CA THR A 250 -15.80 -16.10 13.03
C THR A 250 -16.40 -15.26 11.90
N TRP A 251 -17.73 -15.23 11.86
CA TRP A 251 -18.51 -14.42 10.95
C TRP A 251 -18.68 -13.00 11.47
N TYR A 252 -18.43 -12.03 10.60
CA TYR A 252 -18.70 -10.61 10.82
C TYR A 252 -19.79 -10.11 9.88
N PRO A 253 -20.55 -9.06 10.26
CA PRO A 253 -21.64 -8.51 9.44
C PRO A 253 -21.22 -8.18 8.01
N GLN A 254 -19.99 -7.71 7.81
CA GLN A 254 -19.46 -7.37 6.48
C GLN A 254 -19.34 -8.57 5.54
N GLN A 255 -19.06 -9.76 6.07
CA GLN A 255 -18.96 -10.99 5.27
C GLN A 255 -20.35 -11.46 4.84
N VAL A 256 -21.31 -11.41 5.77
CA VAL A 256 -22.73 -11.70 5.49
C VAL A 256 -23.26 -10.74 4.42
N LYS A 257 -23.03 -9.43 4.61
CA LYS A 257 -23.46 -8.40 3.67
C LYS A 257 -22.97 -8.68 2.24
N ARG A 258 -21.69 -9.01 2.06
CA ARG A 258 -21.13 -9.37 0.75
C ARG A 258 -21.84 -10.57 0.12
N ILE A 259 -22.17 -11.60 0.89
CA ILE A 259 -22.86 -12.80 0.39
C ILE A 259 -24.28 -12.46 -0.04
N VAL A 260 -25.00 -11.68 0.76
CA VAL A 260 -26.38 -11.26 0.48
C VAL A 260 -26.44 -10.33 -0.74
N GLU A 261 -25.60 -9.29 -0.79
CA GLU A 261 -25.60 -8.30 -1.90
C GLU A 261 -25.17 -8.88 -3.24
N HIS A 262 -24.35 -9.92 -3.24
CA HIS A 262 -23.90 -10.60 -4.47
C HIS A 262 -24.74 -11.85 -4.81
N SER A 263 -25.81 -12.11 -4.07
CA SER A 263 -26.84 -13.08 -4.44
C SER A 263 -27.90 -12.41 -5.32
N VAL A 264 -28.33 -13.07 -6.39
CA VAL A 264 -29.38 -12.60 -7.29
C VAL A 264 -30.71 -13.18 -6.82
N MET A 265 -31.71 -12.34 -6.55
CA MET A 265 -33.06 -12.81 -6.22
C MET A 265 -33.67 -13.51 -7.45
N ASP A 266 -34.05 -14.78 -7.33
CA ASP A 266 -34.66 -15.63 -8.37
C ASP A 266 -36.01 -16.19 -7.90
N GLY A 267 -36.96 -15.28 -7.69
CA GLY A 267 -38.36 -15.60 -7.41
C GLY A 267 -38.73 -15.76 -5.93
N GLU A 268 -39.98 -16.14 -5.70
CA GLU A 268 -40.56 -16.43 -4.38
C GLU A 268 -41.17 -17.84 -4.40
N LEU A 269 -40.89 -18.63 -3.36
CA LEU A 269 -41.53 -19.93 -3.17
C LEU A 269 -42.13 -19.96 -1.75
N ASN A 270 -43.45 -20.14 -1.63
CA ASN A 270 -44.16 -20.19 -0.36
C ASN A 270 -43.97 -18.95 0.55
N GLY A 271 -43.75 -17.75 -0.04
CA GLY A 271 -43.54 -16.51 0.71
C GLY A 271 -42.10 -16.27 1.16
N ASP A 272 -41.18 -17.18 0.86
CA ASP A 272 -39.75 -16.98 1.07
C ASP A 272 -39.08 -16.51 -0.24
N HIS A 273 -38.29 -15.44 -0.16
CA HIS A 273 -37.44 -15.00 -1.29
C HIS A 273 -36.41 -16.08 -1.62
N MET A 274 -36.43 -16.56 -2.86
CA MET A 274 -35.38 -17.42 -3.39
C MET A 274 -34.28 -16.57 -4.00
N PHE A 275 -33.03 -16.93 -3.73
CA PHE A 275 -31.86 -16.28 -4.32
C PHE A 275 -31.08 -17.31 -5.15
N ARG A 276 -30.88 -17.03 -6.44
CA ARG A 276 -29.75 -17.60 -7.19
C ARG A 276 -28.46 -17.01 -6.64
N PHE A 277 -27.52 -17.89 -6.37
CA PHE A 277 -26.18 -17.44 -6.07
C PHE A 277 -25.49 -17.13 -7.41
N PHE A 278 -25.22 -15.83 -7.69
CA PHE A 278 -24.27 -15.19 -8.64
C PHE A 278 -24.84 -14.00 -9.45
N PRO A 279 -24.05 -12.92 -9.72
CA PRO A 279 -24.44 -11.73 -10.51
C PRO A 279 -24.77 -12.02 -11.98
N LYS A 280 -25.55 -11.14 -12.62
CA LYS A 280 -25.89 -11.17 -14.07
C LYS A 280 -24.66 -11.18 -15.00
N ASP A 281 -23.54 -10.68 -14.52
CA ASP A 281 -22.28 -10.53 -15.25
C ASP A 281 -21.55 -11.88 -15.44
N MET A 282 -21.97 -12.93 -14.72
CA MET A 282 -21.62 -14.32 -15.00
C MET A 282 -22.52 -14.86 -16.12
N GLN A 283 -22.36 -14.35 -17.34
CA GLN A 283 -22.82 -15.08 -18.51
C GLN A 283 -21.90 -16.29 -18.67
N TRP A 284 -22.42 -17.46 -18.28
CA TRP A 284 -21.85 -18.73 -18.66
C TRP A 284 -21.88 -18.78 -20.18
N SER A 285 -20.74 -19.10 -20.82
CA SER A 285 -20.83 -19.59 -22.20
C SER A 285 -21.60 -20.90 -22.11
N ASP A 286 -22.85 -20.90 -22.57
CA ASP A 286 -23.60 -22.12 -22.81
C ASP A 286 -22.86 -22.91 -23.90
N GLU A 287 -21.85 -23.70 -23.52
CA GLU A 287 -21.18 -24.60 -24.45
C GLU A 287 -20.58 -25.83 -23.73
N GLN A 288 -21.39 -26.88 -23.80
CA GLN A 288 -21.12 -28.34 -23.84
C GLN A 288 -20.50 -29.05 -22.64
#